data_AF-A0A3D5CJ74-F1
#
_entry.id   AF-A0A3D5CJ74-F1
#
_cell.length_a   1.000
_cell.length_b   1.000
_cell.length_c   1.000
_cell.angle_alpha   90.00
_cell.angle_beta   90.00
_cell.angle_gamma   90.00
#
_symmetry.space_group_name_H-M   'P 1'
#
loop_
_entity.id
_entity.type
_entity.pdbx_description
1 polymer ?
#
loop_
_entity_poly.entity_id
_entity_poly.type
_entity_poly.pdbx_seq_one_letter_code
_entity_poly.pdbx_strand_id
1 'polypeptide(L)'
;PQLTLGQQNAIRSARSYLDFTAFSRAGLFEQLTSEYGEGFEAADAEFAIAHLEQNGLVDWNAEAAESAQSYLDFTSFSRQGLYDQLTSEYGEQFTPEQAEYALTAVGY
;
A
#
# COMPACT_ATOMS: atom_id res chain seq x y z
N PRO A 1 23.16 -7.41 11.67
CA PRO A 1 23.55 -8.04 10.38
C PRO A 1 23.47 -6.99 9.28
N GLN A 2 24.32 -7.07 8.25
CA GLN A 2 24.28 -6.11 7.14
C GLN A 2 23.27 -6.57 6.08
N LEU A 3 22.49 -5.63 5.55
CA LEU A 3 21.49 -5.89 4.52
C LEU A 3 22.13 -6.39 3.22
N THR A 4 21.46 -7.30 2.50
CA THR A 4 21.84 -7.66 1.14
C THR A 4 21.61 -6.48 0.18
N LEU A 5 22.18 -6.53 -1.02
CA LEU A 5 21.89 -5.53 -2.05
C LEU A 5 20.42 -5.59 -2.52
N GLY A 6 19.85 -6.80 -2.60
CA GLY A 6 18.43 -7.01 -2.93
C GLY A 6 17.50 -6.32 -1.93
N GLN A 7 17.71 -6.57 -0.64
CA GLN A 7 16.97 -5.90 0.44
C GLN A 7 17.10 -4.37 0.38
N GLN A 8 18.30 -3.84 0.15
CA GLN A 8 18.51 -2.39 0.05
C GLN A 8 17.78 -1.78 -1.14
N ASN A 9 17.76 -2.46 -2.28
CA ASN A 9 17.06 -1.99 -3.47
C ASN A 9 15.54 -2.08 -3.28
N ALA A 10 15.03 -3.20 -2.75
CA ALA A 10 13.61 -3.37 -2.47
C ALA A 10 13.08 -2.32 -1.49
N ILE A 11 13.83 -1.97 -0.43
CA ILE A 11 13.47 -0.86 0.49
C ILE A 11 13.37 0.47 -0.26
N ARG A 12 14.33 0.76 -1.14
CA ARG A 12 14.34 2.01 -1.91
C ARG A 12 13.13 2.09 -2.85
N SER A 13 12.84 1.01 -3.56
CA SER A 13 11.70 0.93 -4.47
C SER A 13 10.38 1.02 -3.72
N ALA A 14 10.23 0.30 -2.59
CA ALA A 14 9.04 0.36 -1.75
C ALA A 14 8.71 1.80 -1.32
N ARG A 15 9.72 2.55 -0.86
CA ARG A 15 9.55 3.98 -0.51
C ARG A 15 9.19 4.82 -1.73
N SER A 16 9.85 4.58 -2.87
CA SER A 16 9.56 5.33 -4.09
C SER A 16 8.14 5.12 -4.61
N TYR A 17 7.56 3.93 -4.40
CA TYR A 17 6.17 3.67 -4.76
C TYR A 17 5.21 4.43 -3.84
N LEU A 18 5.41 4.33 -2.52
CA LEU A 18 4.59 5.04 -1.54
C LEU A 18 4.70 6.57 -1.66
N ASP A 19 5.87 7.10 -2.04
CA ASP A 19 6.05 8.53 -2.31
C ASP A 19 5.32 8.98 -3.60
N PHE A 20 4.97 8.06 -4.50
CA PHE A 20 4.34 8.35 -5.79
C PHE A 20 2.81 8.19 -5.75
N THR A 21 2.32 7.15 -5.08
CA THR A 21 0.89 6.88 -4.91
C THR A 21 0.66 5.99 -3.70
N ALA A 22 -0.54 6.08 -3.14
CA ALA A 22 -0.95 5.23 -2.04
C ALA A 22 -0.96 3.74 -2.43
N PHE A 23 -0.54 2.88 -1.51
CA PHE A 23 -0.66 1.43 -1.64
C PHE A 23 -1.12 0.79 -0.34
N SER A 24 -1.91 -0.28 -0.45
CA SER A 24 -2.00 -1.23 0.66
C SER A 24 -0.71 -2.02 0.80
N ARG A 25 -0.53 -2.66 1.96
CA ARG A 25 0.59 -3.57 2.19
C ARG A 25 0.64 -4.69 1.13
N ALA A 26 -0.51 -5.26 0.80
CA ALA A 26 -0.63 -6.34 -0.18
C ALA A 26 -0.34 -5.82 -1.59
N GLY A 27 -0.92 -4.68 -1.98
CA GLY A 27 -0.68 -4.05 -3.28
C GLY A 27 0.78 -3.66 -3.48
N LEU A 28 1.45 -3.13 -2.45
CA LEU A 28 2.88 -2.83 -2.52
C LEU A 28 3.73 -4.10 -2.70
N PHE A 29 3.38 -5.18 -2.00
CA PHE A 29 4.06 -6.47 -2.15
C PHE A 29 3.91 -7.01 -3.58
N GLU A 30 2.69 -6.99 -4.12
CA GLU A 30 2.43 -7.41 -5.50
C GLU A 30 3.18 -6.54 -6.50
N GLN A 31 3.20 -5.22 -6.31
CA GLN A 31 3.91 -4.30 -7.19
C GLN A 31 5.42 -4.56 -7.22
N LEU A 32 6.02 -4.83 -6.05
CA LEU A 32 7.46 -5.13 -5.92
C LEU A 32 7.83 -6.49 -6.54
N THR A 33 6.94 -7.49 -6.42
CA THR A 33 7.20 -8.86 -6.88
C THR A 33 6.75 -9.11 -8.32
N SER A 34 5.88 -8.27 -8.87
CA SER A 34 5.37 -8.39 -10.24
C SER A 34 6.51 -8.45 -11.26
N GLU A 35 6.45 -9.45 -12.15
CA GLU A 35 7.38 -9.59 -13.29
C GLU A 35 7.28 -8.43 -14.29
N TYR A 36 6.14 -7.72 -14.30
CA TYR A 36 5.94 -6.51 -15.09
C TYR A 36 6.34 -5.22 -14.33
N GLY A 37 6.57 -5.33 -13.03
CA GLY A 37 7.07 -4.27 -12.16
C GLY A 37 8.58 -4.36 -12.00
N GLU A 38 9.05 -4.77 -10.81
CA GLU A 38 10.48 -4.87 -10.51
C GLU A 38 11.00 -6.31 -10.38
N GLY A 39 10.11 -7.30 -10.25
CA GLY A 39 10.49 -8.71 -10.18
C GLY A 39 11.42 -9.04 -9.00
N PHE A 40 11.27 -8.36 -7.86
CA PHE A 40 12.03 -8.74 -6.66
C PHE A 40 11.62 -10.13 -6.18
N GLU A 41 12.58 -10.87 -5.62
CA GLU A 41 12.29 -12.07 -4.86
C GLU A 41 11.31 -11.74 -3.72
N ALA A 42 10.30 -12.58 -3.52
CA ALA A 42 9.28 -12.38 -2.49
C ALA A 42 9.88 -12.13 -1.09
N ALA A 43 11.00 -12.78 -0.78
CA ALA A 43 11.70 -12.59 0.49
C ALA A 43 12.30 -11.18 0.65
N ASP A 44 12.80 -10.57 -0.43
CA ASP A 44 13.35 -9.22 -0.40
C ASP A 44 12.24 -8.16 -0.35
N ALA A 45 11.12 -8.38 -1.05
CA ALA A 45 9.94 -7.51 -0.99
C ALA A 45 9.29 -7.53 0.41
N GLU A 46 9.08 -8.71 0.99
CA GLU A 46 8.55 -8.85 2.34
C GLU A 46 9.50 -8.24 3.38
N PHE A 47 10.81 -8.42 3.20
CA PHE A 47 11.81 -7.75 4.04
C PHE A 47 11.72 -6.22 3.96
N ALA A 48 11.54 -5.68 2.76
CA ALA A 48 11.44 -4.24 2.55
C ALA A 48 10.22 -3.65 3.25
N ILE A 49 9.05 -4.26 3.08
CA ILE A 49 7.80 -3.85 3.73
C ILE A 49 7.93 -3.93 5.25
N ALA A 50 8.41 -5.05 5.77
CA ALA A 50 8.63 -5.24 7.20
C ALA A 50 9.64 -4.22 7.77
N HIS A 51 10.66 -3.85 6.99
CA HIS A 51 11.60 -2.81 7.39
C HIS A 51 10.91 -1.44 7.52
N LEU A 52 10.03 -1.07 6.59
CA LEU A 52 9.27 0.18 6.70
C LEU A 52 8.37 0.19 7.94
N GLU A 53 7.64 -0.91 8.18
CA GLU A 53 6.76 -1.08 9.34
C GLU A 53 7.54 -0.97 10.66
N GLN A 54 8.64 -1.71 10.80
CA GLN A 54 9.43 -1.75 12.04
C GLN A 54 10.12 -0.41 12.36
N ASN A 55 10.36 0.41 11.34
CA ASN A 55 11.01 1.71 11.51
C ASN A 55 10.01 2.89 11.50
N GLY A 56 8.70 2.61 11.48
CA GLY A 56 7.66 3.64 11.45
C GLY A 56 7.75 4.55 10.22
N LEU A 57 8.20 3.99 9.10
CA LEU A 57 8.39 4.71 7.83
C LEU A 57 7.17 4.62 6.92
N VAL A 58 6.13 3.89 7.33
CA VAL A 58 4.85 3.78 6.64
C VAL A 58 3.73 3.75 7.67
N ASP A 59 2.62 4.42 7.36
CA ASP A 59 1.37 4.36 8.11
C ASP A 59 0.26 3.87 7.18
N TRP A 60 -0.08 2.59 7.28
CA TRP A 60 -1.06 1.98 6.38
C TRP A 60 -2.47 2.58 6.49
N ASN A 61 -2.82 3.20 7.63
CA ASN A 61 -4.09 3.92 7.75
C ASN A 61 -4.04 5.23 6.96
N ALA A 62 -2.90 5.91 6.96
CA ALA A 62 -2.68 7.10 6.13
C ALA A 62 -2.70 6.74 4.63
N GLU A 63 -2.04 5.66 4.22
CA GLU A 63 -2.08 5.14 2.84
C GLU A 63 -3.53 4.84 2.41
N ALA A 64 -4.32 4.20 3.27
CA ALA A 64 -5.72 3.91 2.96
C ALA A 64 -6.56 5.19 2.80
N ALA A 65 -6.35 6.18 3.66
CA ALA A 65 -7.03 7.47 3.57
C ALA A 65 -6.65 8.25 2.31
N GLU A 66 -5.38 8.21 1.91
CA GLU A 66 -4.89 8.83 0.67
C GLU A 66 -5.45 8.14 -0.58
N SER A 67 -5.50 6.80 -0.59
CA SER A 67 -6.16 6.03 -1.66
C SER A 67 -7.65 6.38 -1.75
N ALA A 68 -8.36 6.40 -0.63
CA ALA A 68 -9.76 6.79 -0.57
C ALA A 68 -10.01 8.21 -1.11
N GLN A 69 -9.18 9.17 -0.72
CA GLN A 69 -9.27 10.54 -1.22
C GLN A 69 -9.00 10.60 -2.73
N SER A 70 -8.01 9.86 -3.22
CA SER A 70 -7.67 9.79 -4.65
C SER A 70 -8.83 9.28 -5.50
N TYR A 71 -9.56 8.26 -5.02
CA TYR A 71 -10.77 7.79 -5.69
C TYR A 71 -11.86 8.88 -5.73
N LEU A 72 -12.07 9.58 -4.62
CA LEU A 72 -13.07 10.63 -4.51
C LEU A 72 -12.75 11.88 -5.35
N ASP A 73 -11.46 12.16 -5.56
CA ASP A 73 -11.00 13.22 -6.45
C ASP A 73 -11.29 12.91 -7.93
N PHE A 74 -11.28 11.62 -8.30
CA PHE A 74 -11.55 11.19 -9.67
C PHE A 74 -13.04 10.97 -9.95
N THR A 75 -13.78 10.40 -9.01
CA THR A 75 -15.20 10.07 -9.18
C THR A 75 -15.94 10.01 -7.84
N SER A 76 -17.26 10.11 -7.88
CA SER A 76 -18.08 9.95 -6.68
C SER A 76 -18.25 8.48 -6.31
N PHE A 77 -18.17 8.18 -5.01
CA PHE A 77 -18.53 6.88 -4.44
C PHE A 77 -19.63 7.02 -3.39
N SER A 78 -20.30 5.90 -3.10
CA SER A 78 -21.04 5.75 -1.84
C SER A 78 -20.09 5.23 -0.76
N ARG A 79 -20.43 5.38 0.52
CA ARG A 79 -19.63 4.81 1.63
C ARG A 79 -19.33 3.33 1.41
N GLN A 80 -20.36 2.54 1.09
CA GLN A 80 -20.19 1.09 0.86
C GLN A 80 -19.40 0.83 -0.42
N GLY A 81 -19.64 1.57 -1.49
CA GLY A 81 -18.89 1.37 -2.74
C GLY A 81 -17.40 1.67 -2.57
N LEU A 82 -17.05 2.70 -1.79
CA LEU A 82 -15.65 3.02 -1.50
C LEU A 82 -15.03 1.97 -0.57
N TYR A 83 -15.77 1.50 0.44
CA TYR A 83 -15.34 0.37 1.27
C TYR A 83 -15.02 -0.87 0.43
N ASP A 84 -15.94 -1.25 -0.46
CA ASP A 84 -15.79 -2.42 -1.32
C ASP A 84 -14.59 -2.25 -2.25
N GLN A 85 -14.37 -1.04 -2.81
CA GLN A 85 -13.22 -0.74 -3.66
C GLN A 85 -11.88 -0.89 -2.91
N LEU A 86 -11.80 -0.34 -1.69
CA LEU A 86 -10.57 -0.37 -0.88
C LEU A 86 -10.23 -1.79 -0.41
N THR A 87 -11.24 -2.61 -0.11
CA THR A 87 -11.04 -3.97 0.44
C THR A 87 -11.00 -5.06 -0.63
N SER A 88 -11.40 -4.75 -1.87
CA SER A 88 -11.50 -5.74 -2.95
C SER A 88 -10.17 -6.44 -3.21
N GLU A 89 -10.20 -7.77 -3.33
CA GLU A 89 -9.08 -8.61 -3.77
C GLU A 89 -8.57 -8.24 -5.16
N TYR A 90 -9.42 -7.65 -6.00
CA TYR A 90 -9.07 -7.14 -7.34
C TYR A 90 -8.86 -5.63 -7.37
N GLY A 91 -8.99 -4.96 -6.22
CA GLY A 91 -8.81 -3.52 -6.06
C GLY A 91 -7.57 -3.24 -5.23
N GLU A 92 -7.74 -2.49 -4.14
CA GLU A 92 -6.62 -2.01 -3.33
C GLU A 92 -6.15 -3.00 -2.26
N GLN A 93 -6.96 -3.98 -1.86
CA GLN A 93 -6.62 -5.00 -0.85
C GLN A 93 -6.22 -4.44 0.53
N PHE A 94 -6.74 -3.27 0.93
CA PHE A 94 -6.63 -2.80 2.31
C PHE A 94 -7.40 -3.71 3.26
N THR A 95 -6.97 -3.78 4.52
CA THR A 95 -7.76 -4.51 5.52
C THR A 95 -9.09 -3.80 5.80
N PRO A 96 -10.13 -4.52 6.26
CA PRO A 96 -11.39 -3.91 6.69
C PRO A 96 -11.19 -2.72 7.64
N GLU A 97 -10.27 -2.83 8.60
CA GLU A 97 -10.00 -1.78 9.59
C GLU A 97 -9.37 -0.54 8.94
N GLN A 98 -8.46 -0.72 8.00
CA GLN A 98 -7.84 0.37 7.24
C GLN A 98 -8.85 1.07 6.33
N ALA A 99 -9.73 0.29 5.68
CA ALA A 99 -10.81 0.84 4.87
C ALA A 99 -11.81 1.65 5.74
N GLU A 100 -12.22 1.14 6.90
CA GLU A 100 -13.08 1.87 7.83
C GLU A 100 -12.43 3.16 8.35
N TYR A 101 -11.13 3.12 8.65
CA TYR A 101 -10.36 4.31 8.98
C TYR A 101 -10.38 5.32 7.83
N ALA A 102 -10.09 4.88 6.61
CA ALA A 102 -10.05 5.72 5.43
C ALA A 102 -11.41 6.41 5.16
N LEU A 103 -12.51 5.66 5.26
CA LEU A 103 -13.87 6.19 5.14
C LEU A 103 -14.12 7.32 6.14
N THR A 104 -13.76 7.09 7.40
CA THR A 104 -13.88 8.12 8.45
C THR A 104 -13.02 9.35 8.13
N ALA A 105 -11.79 9.14 7.65
CA ALA A 105 -10.86 10.20 7.32
C ALA A 105 -11.34 11.10 6.16
N VAL A 106 -12.05 10.53 5.18
CA VAL A 106 -12.62 11.27 4.03
C VAL A 106 -14.05 11.77 4.27
N GLY A 107 -14.60 11.56 5.47
CA GLY A 107 -15.86 12.17 5.91
C GLY A 107 -17.13 11.31 5.79
N TYR A 108 -17.01 9.98 5.78
CA TYR A 108 -18.12 9.03 5.90
C TYR A 108 -18.37 8.51 7.31
#